data_AF-K1PGQ5-F1
#
_entry.id   AF-K1PGQ5-F1
#
_cell.length_a   1.000
_cell.length_b   1.000
_cell.length_c   1.000
_cell.angle_alpha   90.00
_cell.angle_beta   90.00
_cell.angle_gamma   90.00
#
_symmetry.space_group_name_H-M   'P 1'
#
loop_
_entity.id
_entity.type
_entity.pdbx_description
1 polymer ?
#
loop_
_entity_poly.entity_id
_entity_poly.type
_entity_poly.pdbx_seq_one_letter_code
_entity_poly.pdbx_strand_id
1 'polypeptide(L)'
;QALIEFDDSDWQQREWIRIHSVFQVFLVEQTVVWSERLDPENKSTSLEWPALNFRSIVDKVGLSSNKRRPIEFFDDHLLAFVEDKNLGCYQETEVLSNPLFEAYPSLGQAVKTWLDYQDGQKILLTTPTVLVGYRLEVYRAEGTTQWYTAVIQSYNHTTKVKQL
;
A
#
# COMPACT_ATOMS: atom_id res chain seq x y z
N GLN A 1 -8.23 -17.04 -1.15
CA GLN A 1 -9.14 -16.42 -2.14
C GLN A 1 -9.35 -14.98 -1.70
N ALA A 2 -9.16 -14.01 -2.58
CA ALA A 2 -9.39 -12.59 -2.28
C ALA A 2 -10.66 -12.10 -2.98
N LEU A 3 -11.40 -11.24 -2.29
CA LEU A 3 -12.61 -10.57 -2.75
C LEU A 3 -12.40 -9.07 -2.57
N ILE A 4 -12.94 -8.27 -3.48
CA ILE A 4 -12.95 -6.82 -3.35
C ILE A 4 -14.37 -6.29 -3.44
N GLU A 5 -14.57 -5.12 -2.85
CA GLU A 5 -15.80 -4.34 -2.89
C GLU A 5 -15.39 -2.91 -3.28
N PHE A 6 -16.09 -2.27 -4.22
CA PHE A 6 -15.88 -0.86 -4.56
C PHE A 6 -16.73 0.03 -3.65
N ASP A 7 -16.15 1.12 -3.20
CA ASP A 7 -16.76 2.05 -2.22
C ASP A 7 -17.61 3.15 -2.85
N ASP A 8 -17.64 3.23 -4.18
CA ASP A 8 -18.32 4.24 -5.00
C ASP A 8 -19.86 4.16 -5.00
N SER A 9 -20.42 3.09 -4.45
CA SER A 9 -21.86 2.82 -4.41
C SER A 9 -22.40 2.73 -2.99
N ASP A 10 -23.72 2.88 -2.82
CA ASP A 10 -24.38 2.59 -1.53
C ASP A 10 -24.13 1.14 -1.12
N TRP A 11 -23.87 0.90 0.16
CA TRP A 11 -23.48 -0.40 0.69
C TRP A 11 -24.46 -1.54 0.37
N GLN A 12 -25.75 -1.22 0.18
CA GLN A 12 -26.77 -2.22 -0.18
C GLN A 12 -26.63 -2.73 -1.62
N GLN A 13 -25.92 -1.98 -2.46
CA GLN A 13 -25.73 -2.26 -3.89
C GLN A 13 -24.31 -2.75 -4.21
N ARG A 14 -23.43 -2.83 -3.21
CA ARG A 14 -22.05 -3.27 -3.41
C ARG A 14 -21.98 -4.78 -3.57
N GLU A 15 -21.15 -5.21 -4.52
CA GLU A 15 -20.96 -6.63 -4.82
C GLU A 15 -19.53 -7.07 -4.57
N TRP A 16 -19.39 -8.29 -4.03
CA TRP A 16 -18.10 -8.92 -3.86
C TRP A 16 -17.59 -9.50 -5.17
N ILE A 17 -16.48 -8.95 -5.64
CA ILE A 17 -15.85 -9.40 -6.87
C ILE A 17 -14.73 -10.38 -6.55
N ARG A 18 -14.84 -11.58 -7.12
CA ARG A 18 -13.78 -12.61 -7.07
C ARG A 18 -12.64 -12.21 -7.99
N ILE A 19 -11.57 -11.63 -7.43
CA ILE A 19 -10.51 -11.04 -8.25
C ILE A 19 -9.84 -12.03 -9.21
N HIS A 20 -9.69 -13.29 -8.79
CA HIS A 20 -9.11 -14.35 -9.62
C HIS A 20 -10.00 -14.78 -10.78
N SER A 21 -11.32 -14.55 -10.70
CA SER A 21 -12.26 -14.88 -11.76
C SER A 21 -12.35 -13.76 -12.79
N VAL A 22 -12.29 -12.50 -12.34
CA VAL A 22 -12.57 -11.33 -13.18
C VAL A 22 -11.31 -10.74 -13.81
N PHE A 23 -10.24 -10.54 -13.04
CA PHE A 23 -9.08 -9.80 -13.51
C PHE A 23 -8.04 -10.70 -14.20
N GLN A 24 -7.34 -10.14 -15.18
CA GLN A 24 -6.13 -10.73 -15.75
C GLN A 24 -4.90 -10.40 -14.89
N VAL A 25 -4.90 -9.19 -14.33
CA VAL A 25 -3.85 -8.67 -13.45
C VAL A 25 -4.53 -7.92 -12.31
N PHE A 26 -4.08 -8.16 -11.08
CA PHE A 26 -4.49 -7.40 -9.90
C PHE A 26 -3.24 -7.14 -9.05
N LEU A 27 -2.90 -5.86 -8.90
CA LEU A 27 -1.71 -5.39 -8.20
C LEU A 27 -2.11 -4.66 -6.92
N VAL A 28 -1.28 -4.78 -5.90
CA VAL A 28 -1.41 -4.04 -4.65
C VAL A 28 -0.09 -3.37 -4.32
N GLU A 29 -0.16 -2.16 -3.79
CA GLU A 29 1.01 -1.41 -3.31
C GLU A 29 1.74 -2.23 -2.25
N GLN A 30 3.08 -2.27 -2.32
CA GLN A 30 3.87 -3.15 -1.47
C GLN A 30 4.98 -2.42 -0.72
N THR A 31 5.83 -1.68 -1.43
CA THR A 31 7.03 -1.05 -0.87
C THR A 31 7.32 0.26 -1.58
N VAL A 32 8.00 1.18 -0.90
CA VAL A 32 8.69 2.29 -1.58
C VAL A 32 9.99 1.77 -2.18
N VAL A 33 10.32 2.24 -3.38
CA VAL A 33 11.58 2.01 -4.08
C VAL A 33 12.10 3.33 -4.65
N TRP A 34 13.39 3.40 -4.94
CA TRP A 34 13.96 4.49 -5.71
C TRP A 34 14.00 4.14 -7.19
N SER A 35 13.70 5.10 -8.05
CA SER A 35 13.89 4.97 -9.48
C SER A 35 14.24 6.31 -10.10
N GLU A 36 15.13 6.27 -11.09
CA GLU A 36 15.47 7.44 -11.90
C GLU A 36 14.25 7.92 -12.73
N ARG A 37 14.04 9.23 -12.75
CA ARG A 37 13.12 9.93 -13.65
C ARG A 37 13.59 11.34 -13.94
N LEU A 38 12.98 11.95 -14.95
CA LEU A 38 13.09 13.40 -15.14
C LEU A 38 12.38 14.13 -14.00
N ASP A 39 13.02 15.20 -13.54
CA ASP A 39 12.45 16.11 -12.55
C ASP A 39 11.09 16.63 -13.05
N PRO A 40 10.00 16.48 -12.25
CA PRO A 40 8.69 17.01 -12.60
C PRO A 40 8.68 18.52 -12.85
N GLU A 41 9.46 19.29 -12.09
CA GLU A 41 9.58 20.75 -12.20
C GLU A 41 10.65 21.17 -13.21
N ASN A 42 11.74 20.41 -13.34
CA ASN A 42 12.83 20.70 -14.28
C ASN A 42 13.20 19.52 -15.21
N LYS A 43 12.41 19.33 -16.26
CA LYS A 43 12.50 18.20 -17.20
C LYS A 43 13.83 18.03 -17.96
N SER A 44 14.84 18.88 -17.74
CA SER A 44 16.21 18.67 -18.26
C SER A 44 17.12 17.86 -17.34
N THR A 45 16.72 17.65 -16.09
CA THR A 45 17.53 16.97 -15.07
C THR A 45 16.94 15.62 -14.75
N SER A 46 17.80 14.60 -14.65
CA SER A 46 17.43 13.26 -14.19
C SER A 46 17.85 13.09 -12.73
N LEU A 47 16.97 12.52 -11.91
CA LEU A 47 17.25 12.24 -10.51
C LEU A 47 16.50 11.00 -10.01
N GLU A 48 16.98 10.46 -8.90
CA GLU A 48 16.29 9.41 -8.15
C GLU A 48 15.04 9.98 -7.48
N TRP A 49 13.91 9.32 -7.68
CA TRP A 49 12.62 9.71 -7.11
C TRP A 49 11.97 8.50 -6.44
N PRO A 50 11.28 8.69 -5.30
CA PRO A 50 10.60 7.58 -4.65
C PRO A 50 9.38 7.17 -5.48
N ALA A 51 9.15 5.87 -5.56
CA ALA A 51 8.00 5.28 -6.24
C ALA A 51 7.40 4.13 -5.43
N LEU A 52 6.12 3.89 -5.61
CA LEU A 52 5.42 2.70 -5.15
C LEU A 52 5.76 1.54 -6.08
N ASN A 53 6.24 0.45 -5.49
CA ASN A 53 6.36 -0.84 -6.13
C ASN A 53 5.15 -1.71 -5.77
N PHE A 54 4.77 -2.56 -6.70
CA PHE A 54 3.55 -3.35 -6.59
C PHE A 54 3.83 -4.85 -6.47
N ARG A 55 3.03 -5.50 -5.64
CA ARG A 55 2.92 -6.95 -5.59
C ARG A 55 1.73 -7.40 -6.41
N SER A 56 1.91 -8.45 -7.21
CA SER A 56 0.78 -9.11 -7.85
C SER A 56 0.04 -10.07 -6.91
N ILE A 57 -1.29 -9.96 -6.89
CA ILE A 57 -2.20 -10.95 -6.32
C ILE A 57 -2.81 -11.84 -7.40
N VAL A 58 -3.04 -11.26 -8.59
CA VAL A 58 -3.44 -11.98 -9.80
C VAL A 58 -2.48 -11.61 -10.92
N ASP A 59 -1.91 -12.62 -11.58
CA ASP A 59 -1.06 -12.44 -12.75
C ASP A 59 -1.24 -13.60 -13.72
N LYS A 60 -2.23 -13.48 -14.60
CA LYS A 60 -2.49 -14.46 -15.67
C LYS A 60 -1.65 -14.20 -16.92
N VAL A 61 -0.93 -13.08 -16.97
CA VAL A 61 -0.19 -12.62 -18.16
C VAL A 61 1.33 -12.74 -18.01
N GLY A 62 1.81 -13.15 -16.84
CA GLY A 62 3.25 -13.35 -16.56
C GLY A 62 4.02 -12.06 -16.25
N LEU A 63 3.36 -11.02 -15.76
CA LEU A 63 3.97 -9.76 -15.33
C LEU A 63 5.05 -9.96 -14.26
N SER A 64 4.79 -10.86 -13.32
CA SER A 64 5.72 -11.20 -12.24
C SER A 64 7.01 -11.88 -12.73
N SER A 65 6.94 -12.54 -13.88
CA SER A 65 8.05 -13.24 -14.53
C SER A 65 8.86 -12.33 -15.47
N ASN A 66 8.38 -11.11 -15.72
CA ASN A 66 9.09 -10.12 -16.51
C ASN A 66 10.20 -9.46 -15.68
N LYS A 67 11.27 -9.02 -16.35
CA LYS A 67 12.35 -8.24 -15.74
C LYS A 67 11.92 -6.81 -15.41
N ARG A 68 10.82 -6.33 -16.00
CA ARG A 68 10.27 -5.00 -15.74
C ARG A 68 9.11 -5.06 -14.76
N ARG A 69 9.14 -4.18 -13.77
CA ARG A 69 8.11 -3.99 -12.76
C ARG A 69 7.32 -2.72 -13.06
N PRO A 70 5.99 -2.73 -12.89
CA PRO A 70 5.24 -1.49 -12.81
C PRO A 70 5.60 -0.78 -11.51
N ILE A 71 5.76 0.54 -11.59
CA ILE A 71 5.92 1.43 -10.44
C ILE A 71 5.04 2.67 -10.64
N GLU A 72 4.72 3.35 -9.56
CA GLU A 72 4.01 4.63 -9.55
C GLU A 72 4.82 5.64 -8.76
N PHE A 73 5.26 6.72 -9.40
CA PHE A 73 6.02 7.74 -8.70
C PHE A 73 5.13 8.52 -7.71
N PHE A 74 5.68 8.83 -6.55
CA PHE A 74 5.01 9.68 -5.57
C PHE A 74 4.86 11.13 -6.10
N ASP A 75 3.88 11.83 -5.55
CA ASP A 75 3.45 13.19 -5.88
C ASP A 75 2.56 13.28 -7.15
N ASP A 76 3.10 12.95 -8.32
CA ASP A 76 2.37 13.11 -9.60
C ASP A 76 1.69 11.84 -10.13
N HIS A 77 1.78 10.74 -9.37
CA HIS A 77 1.16 9.45 -9.69
C HIS A 77 1.57 8.89 -11.08
N LEU A 78 2.75 9.27 -11.57
CA LEU A 78 3.21 8.83 -12.89
C LEU A 78 3.53 7.33 -12.87
N LEU A 79 2.84 6.57 -13.73
CA LEU A 79 3.08 5.13 -13.90
C LEU A 79 4.22 4.87 -14.89
N ALA A 80 5.12 3.96 -14.51
CA ALA A 80 6.24 3.55 -15.33
C ALA A 80 6.53 2.04 -15.24
N PHE A 81 7.25 1.53 -16.24
CA PHE A 81 7.79 0.16 -16.23
C PHE A 81 9.31 0.21 -16.17
N VAL A 82 9.88 -0.24 -15.06
CA VAL A 82 11.32 -0.14 -14.78
C VAL A 82 11.93 -1.52 -14.59
N GLU A 83 13.14 -1.74 -15.10
CA GLU A 83 13.84 -3.00 -14.88
C GLU A 83 14.18 -3.18 -13.40
N ASP A 84 13.98 -4.38 -12.85
CA ASP A 84 14.15 -4.70 -11.43
C ASP A 84 15.54 -4.28 -10.89
N LYS A 85 16.58 -4.37 -11.72
CA LYS A 85 17.96 -3.94 -11.41
C LYS A 85 18.16 -2.42 -11.29
N ASN A 86 17.24 -1.63 -11.83
CA ASN A 86 17.28 -0.17 -11.78
C ASN A 86 16.44 0.38 -10.62
N LEU A 87 15.82 -0.51 -9.82
CA LEU A 87 15.10 -0.12 -8.62
C LEU A 87 16.05 -0.12 -7.43
N GLY A 88 16.19 1.03 -6.79
CA GLY A 88 16.91 1.17 -5.54
C GLY A 88 16.05 0.74 -4.35
N CYS A 89 16.70 0.15 -3.35
CA CYS A 89 16.05 -0.13 -2.07
C CYS A 89 15.85 1.16 -1.30
N TYR A 90 14.63 1.40 -0.83
CA TYR A 90 14.32 2.54 0.02
C TYR A 90 14.58 2.22 1.49
N GLN A 91 15.23 3.13 2.24
CA GLN A 91 15.36 3.05 3.69
C GLN A 91 14.79 4.30 4.36
N GLU A 92 14.02 4.12 5.43
CA GLU A 92 13.35 5.24 6.12
C GLU A 92 14.33 6.26 6.71
N THR A 93 15.53 5.83 7.09
CA THR A 93 16.62 6.72 7.56
C THR A 93 17.06 7.74 6.51
N GLU A 94 16.77 7.49 5.23
CA GLU A 94 17.11 8.39 4.12
C GLU A 94 16.17 9.60 4.04
N VAL A 95 14.94 9.53 4.56
CA VAL A 95 13.99 10.67 4.53
C VAL A 95 14.54 11.90 5.23
N LEU A 96 15.21 11.68 6.36
CA LEU A 96 15.72 12.75 7.21
C LEU A 96 17.01 13.39 6.69
N SER A 97 17.66 12.77 5.70
CA SER A 97 18.98 13.19 5.21
C SER A 97 19.05 13.43 3.71
N ASN A 98 17.99 13.10 2.95
CA ASN A 98 17.98 13.26 1.50
C ASN A 98 17.55 14.69 1.11
N PRO A 99 18.42 15.48 0.43
CA PRO A 99 18.13 16.85 0.02
C PRO A 99 16.94 16.98 -0.94
N LEU A 100 16.54 15.87 -1.58
CA LEU A 100 15.33 15.83 -2.40
C LEU A 100 14.08 16.27 -1.63
N PHE A 101 13.93 15.81 -0.38
CA PHE A 101 12.76 16.12 0.42
C PHE A 101 12.79 17.53 1.00
N GLU A 102 13.97 18.16 1.05
CA GLU A 102 14.09 19.61 1.34
C GLU A 102 13.63 20.45 0.15
N ALA A 103 13.96 20.02 -1.07
CA ALA A 103 13.51 20.68 -2.30
C ALA A 103 12.01 20.47 -2.57
N TYR A 104 11.49 19.27 -2.25
CA TYR A 104 10.09 18.88 -2.46
C TYR A 104 9.43 18.43 -1.14
N PRO A 105 8.95 19.36 -0.29
CA PRO A 105 8.35 19.01 1.00
C PRO A 105 7.06 18.17 0.90
N SER A 106 6.24 18.41 -0.14
CA SER A 106 5.00 17.64 -0.38
C SER A 106 5.30 16.17 -0.63
N LEU A 107 6.36 15.89 -1.40
CA LEU A 107 6.85 14.54 -1.68
C LEU A 107 7.26 13.83 -0.38
N GLY A 108 8.04 14.50 0.47
CA GLY A 108 8.45 13.94 1.77
C GLY A 108 7.26 13.62 2.66
N GLN A 109 6.25 14.50 2.68
CA GLN A 109 5.00 14.26 3.41
C GLN A 109 4.23 13.07 2.84
N ALA A 110 4.09 12.96 1.52
CA ALA A 110 3.36 11.87 0.86
C ALA A 110 4.00 10.50 1.16
N VAL A 111 5.33 10.42 1.04
CA VAL A 111 6.08 9.20 1.36
C VAL A 111 5.93 8.85 2.84
N LYS A 112 6.07 9.82 3.74
CA LYS A 112 5.87 9.61 5.18
C LYS A 112 4.45 9.12 5.50
N THR A 113 3.42 9.73 4.91
CA THR A 113 2.02 9.32 5.11
C THR A 113 1.79 7.89 4.65
N TRP A 114 2.38 7.46 3.53
CA TRP A 114 2.29 6.08 3.08
C TRP A 114 3.01 5.10 4.01
N LEU A 115 4.20 5.45 4.52
CA LEU A 115 4.93 4.65 5.49
C LEU A 115 4.16 4.51 6.81
N ASP A 116 3.65 5.61 7.35
CA ASP A 116 2.80 5.62 8.54
C ASP A 116 1.56 4.73 8.34
N TYR A 117 0.95 4.76 7.13
CA TYR A 117 -0.17 3.89 6.79
C TYR A 117 0.22 2.40 6.78
N GLN A 118 1.34 2.05 6.15
CA GLN A 118 1.84 0.66 6.15
C GLN A 118 2.15 0.16 7.55
N ASP A 119 2.77 0.98 8.40
CA ASP A 119 3.06 0.63 9.79
C ASP A 119 1.78 0.47 10.61
N GLY A 120 0.79 1.33 10.39
CA GLY A 120 -0.55 1.21 10.97
C GLY A 120 -1.27 -0.08 10.57
N GLN A 121 -1.05 -0.61 9.36
CA GLN A 121 -1.57 -1.93 8.98
C GLN A 121 -0.76 -3.06 9.61
N LYS A 122 0.58 -2.91 9.65
CA LYS A 122 1.50 -3.94 10.13
C LYS A 122 1.39 -4.18 11.64
N ILE A 123 1.08 -3.15 12.42
CA ILE A 123 0.94 -3.26 13.89
C ILE A 123 -0.11 -4.31 14.29
N LEU A 124 -1.16 -4.50 13.48
CA LEU A 124 -2.18 -5.52 13.68
C LEU A 124 -1.62 -6.94 13.64
N LEU A 125 -0.50 -7.14 12.94
CA LEU A 125 0.14 -8.44 12.72
C LEU A 125 1.37 -8.62 13.61
N THR A 126 2.20 -7.59 13.77
CA THR A 126 3.50 -7.70 14.44
C THR A 126 3.45 -7.39 15.92
N THR A 127 2.56 -6.48 16.33
CA THR A 127 2.49 -6.01 17.72
C THR A 127 1.07 -6.07 18.30
N PRO A 128 0.34 -7.19 18.12
CA PRO A 128 -1.09 -7.27 18.38
C PRO A 128 -1.47 -7.07 19.86
N THR A 129 -0.58 -7.40 20.79
CA THR A 129 -0.82 -7.28 22.24
C THR A 129 -0.88 -5.81 22.70
N VAL A 130 -0.17 -4.90 22.02
CA VAL A 130 -0.18 -3.46 22.34
C VAL A 130 -1.54 -2.82 21.99
N LEU A 131 -2.33 -3.51 21.16
CA LEU A 131 -3.63 -3.02 20.71
C LEU A 131 -4.78 -3.39 21.67
N VAL A 132 -4.53 -4.17 22.73
CA VAL A 132 -5.57 -4.47 23.74
C VAL A 132 -6.01 -3.17 24.41
N GLY A 133 -7.31 -2.92 24.44
CA GLY A 133 -7.92 -1.69 24.94
C GLY A 133 -8.09 -0.59 23.89
N TYR A 134 -7.53 -0.73 22.68
CA TYR A 134 -7.75 0.23 21.60
C TYR A 134 -9.12 0.05 20.95
N ARG A 135 -9.71 1.18 20.54
CA ARG A 135 -10.90 1.24 19.69
C ARG A 135 -10.49 1.14 18.23
N LEU A 136 -11.22 0.34 17.47
CA LEU A 136 -11.04 0.20 16.03
C LEU A 136 -12.40 0.12 15.33
N GLU A 137 -12.39 0.41 14.03
CA GLU A 137 -13.53 0.16 13.17
C GLU A 137 -13.40 -1.23 12.56
N VAL A 138 -14.44 -2.04 12.74
CA VAL A 138 -14.55 -3.38 12.18
C VAL A 138 -15.45 -3.32 10.98
N TYR A 139 -14.95 -3.83 9.85
CA TYR A 139 -15.78 -4.08 8.69
C TYR A 139 -16.44 -5.45 8.80
N ARG A 140 -17.75 -5.50 8.53
CA ARG A 140 -18.57 -6.71 8.45
C ARG A 140 -19.32 -6.74 7.12
N ALA A 141 -19.14 -7.82 6.38
CA ALA A 141 -19.79 -8.03 5.08
C ALA A 141 -21.29 -8.32 5.18
N GLU A 142 -21.78 -8.77 6.34
CA GLU A 142 -23.16 -9.20 6.54
C GLU A 142 -23.83 -8.43 7.69
N GLY A 143 -25.11 -8.07 7.55
CA GLY A 143 -25.90 -7.43 8.60
C GLY A 143 -26.40 -6.04 8.21
N THR A 144 -26.82 -5.26 9.21
CA THR A 144 -27.45 -3.93 9.02
C THR A 144 -26.46 -2.77 9.04
N THR A 145 -25.20 -3.02 9.39
CA THR A 145 -24.15 -1.99 9.51
C THR A 145 -22.81 -2.59 9.12
N GLN A 146 -22.16 -2.03 8.10
CA GLN A 146 -20.86 -2.52 7.61
C GLN A 146 -19.71 -2.16 8.54
N TRP A 147 -19.64 -0.90 8.99
CA TRP A 147 -18.59 -0.42 9.88
C TRP A 147 -19.14 -0.20 11.28
N TYR A 148 -18.50 -0.81 12.28
CA TYR A 148 -18.86 -0.57 13.68
C TYR A 148 -17.61 -0.43 14.55
N THR A 149 -17.72 0.39 15.59
CA THR A 149 -16.63 0.55 16.56
C THR A 149 -16.61 -0.62 17.54
N ALA A 150 -15.44 -1.22 17.74
CA ALA A 150 -15.21 -2.25 18.74
C ALA A 150 -13.90 -1.98 19.52
N VAL A 151 -13.73 -2.66 20.65
CA VAL A 151 -12.51 -2.56 21.49
C VAL A 151 -11.81 -3.91 21.50
N ILE A 152 -10.51 -3.97 21.26
CA ILE A 152 -9.79 -5.25 21.38
C ILE A 152 -9.72 -5.64 22.86
N GLN A 153 -10.37 -6.74 23.23
CA GLN A 153 -10.39 -7.25 24.59
C GLN A 153 -9.20 -8.16 24.89
N SER A 154 -8.83 -9.00 23.93
CA SER A 154 -7.73 -9.95 24.09
C SER A 154 -7.15 -10.39 22.74
N TYR A 155 -5.94 -10.94 22.79
CA TYR A 155 -5.27 -11.54 21.63
C TYR A 155 -4.69 -12.91 21.97
N ASN A 156 -5.02 -13.92 21.15
CA ASN A 156 -4.48 -15.26 21.28
C ASN A 156 -3.22 -15.42 20.41
N HIS A 157 -2.06 -15.60 21.04
CA HIS A 157 -0.78 -15.73 20.34
C HIS A 157 -0.65 -17.00 19.49
N THR A 158 -1.37 -18.07 19.85
CA THR A 158 -1.35 -19.37 19.17
C THR A 158 -2.21 -19.37 17.92
N THR A 159 -3.45 -18.89 18.02
CA THR A 159 -4.40 -18.87 16.89
C THR A 159 -4.34 -17.59 16.06
N LYS A 160 -3.63 -16.56 16.55
CA LYS A 160 -3.56 -15.20 15.98
C LYS A 160 -4.93 -14.49 15.92
N VAL A 161 -5.89 -14.93 16.72
CA VAL A 161 -7.25 -14.37 16.78
C VAL A 161 -7.32 -13.21 17.79
N LYS A 162 -7.96 -12.11 17.39
CA LYS A 162 -8.35 -11.00 18.27
C LYS A 162 -9.80 -11.19 18.73
N GLN A 163 -10.06 -11.00 20.02
CA GLN A 163 -11.42 -10.88 20.55
C GLN A 163 -11.77 -9.40 20.70
N LEU A 164 -12.95 -9.03 20.23
CA LEU A 164 -13.49 -7.67 20.17
C LEU A 164 -14.68 -7.54 21.12
#